data_AF-A0A7W0ZRZ0-F1
#
_entry.id   AF-A0A7W0ZRZ0-F1
#
_cell.length_a   1.000
_cell.length_b   1.000
_cell.length_c   1.000
_cell.angle_alpha   90.00
_cell.angle_beta   90.00
_cell.angle_gamma   90.00
#
_symmetry.space_group_name_H-M   'P 1'
#
loop_
_entity.id
_entity.type
_entity.pdbx_description
1 polymer ?
#
loop_
_entity_poly.entity_id
_entity_poly.type
_entity_poly.pdbx_seq_one_letter_code
_entity_poly.pdbx_strand_id
1 'polypeptide(L)'
;MSKPVRLSAFAFLVATSACVGGGGYQLGSSGGPNGSGPPPSGGGASAGGASGSSGDSSGGGLQPAAGPAAPQLDDFAFEVKEVSSSWNKAFVISKLTTLEVGPACLNKMVHDKDRNAVGRAMSYARNVATYAQMLTGNEWERIETQSNNDRLNNLKYVEPMVDAFKASFSMTINVEGDDCDVSNNSFWLRYWIYISDALVKYPPRGGKAFITLNVSSSARDITSTVDATGTVFVFTGPKDIEPPPPSWPDRIEKPFRRVSSKG
;
A
#
# COMPACT_ATOMS: atom_id res chain seq x y z
N MET A 1 -25.92 29.93 -40.53
CA MET A 1 -25.98 29.95 -39.05
C MET A 1 -25.20 28.76 -38.54
N SER A 2 -23.91 28.95 -38.23
CA SER A 2 -23.00 27.86 -37.84
C SER A 2 -22.59 28.08 -36.38
N LYS A 3 -22.87 27.11 -35.51
CA LYS A 3 -22.44 27.12 -34.10
C LYS A 3 -20.98 26.68 -34.01
N PRO A 4 -20.14 27.33 -33.18
CA PRO A 4 -18.79 26.83 -32.91
C PRO A 4 -18.83 25.70 -31.87
N VAL A 5 -18.15 24.60 -32.19
CA VAL A 5 -17.83 23.50 -31.27
C VAL A 5 -16.59 23.91 -30.47
N ARG A 6 -16.69 23.95 -29.13
CA ARG A 6 -15.53 24.12 -28.24
C ARG A 6 -14.93 22.75 -27.95
N LEU A 7 -13.74 22.47 -28.50
CA LEU A 7 -12.85 21.43 -28.01
C LEU A 7 -12.10 21.98 -26.79
N SER A 8 -12.35 21.42 -25.61
CA SER A 8 -11.47 21.59 -24.45
C SER A 8 -10.51 20.40 -24.42
N ALA A 9 -9.28 20.64 -24.86
CA ALA A 9 -8.16 19.73 -24.64
C ALA A 9 -7.63 19.95 -23.22
N PHE A 10 -7.89 19.01 -22.31
CA PHE A 10 -7.15 18.90 -21.06
C PHE A 10 -5.95 17.99 -21.30
N ALA A 11 -4.78 18.59 -21.49
CA ALA A 11 -3.51 17.89 -21.44
C ALA A 11 -3.07 17.81 -19.97
N PHE A 12 -3.14 16.61 -19.38
CA PHE A 12 -2.47 16.33 -18.11
C PHE A 12 -1.01 15.98 -18.41
N LEU A 13 -0.09 16.83 -17.92
CA LEU A 13 1.33 16.58 -17.92
C LEU A 13 1.63 15.60 -16.78
N VAL A 14 1.95 14.34 -17.12
CA VAL A 14 2.47 13.38 -16.15
C VAL A 14 3.96 13.68 -15.98
N ALA A 15 4.34 14.27 -14.85
CA ALA A 15 5.74 14.44 -14.48
C ALA A 15 6.26 13.14 -13.86
N THR A 16 6.93 12.32 -14.65
CA THR A 16 7.71 11.18 -14.15
C THR A 16 9.00 11.71 -13.53
N SER A 17 9.04 11.78 -12.19
CA SER A 17 10.28 12.03 -11.46
C SER A 17 11.00 10.69 -11.25
N ALA A 18 12.06 10.45 -12.01
CA ALA A 18 12.94 9.30 -11.83
C ALA A 18 14.07 9.69 -10.87
N CYS A 19 13.99 9.24 -9.62
CA CYS A 19 15.14 9.20 -8.73
C CYS A 19 15.74 7.80 -8.77
N VAL A 20 16.85 7.67 -9.51
CA VAL A 20 17.75 6.51 -9.46
C VAL A 20 18.57 6.62 -8.18
N GLY A 21 18.30 5.74 -7.23
CA GLY A 21 19.08 5.58 -6.00
C GLY A 21 19.36 4.10 -5.75
N GLY A 22 20.50 3.61 -6.26
CA GLY A 22 20.98 2.27 -5.98
C GLY A 22 21.55 2.18 -4.56
N GLY A 23 20.88 1.43 -3.69
CA GLY A 23 21.40 0.99 -2.40
C GLY A 23 21.46 -0.53 -2.38
N GLY A 24 22.65 -1.10 -2.51
CA GLY A 24 22.89 -2.53 -2.37
C GLY A 24 22.79 -2.95 -0.91
N TYR A 25 21.93 -3.92 -0.60
CA TYR A 25 21.91 -4.59 0.70
C TYR A 25 22.86 -5.79 0.67
N GLN A 26 23.94 -5.69 1.44
CA GLN A 26 24.90 -6.74 1.68
C GLN A 26 24.35 -7.64 2.79
N LEU A 27 23.89 -8.84 2.43
CA LEU A 27 23.48 -9.89 3.37
C LEU A 27 24.70 -10.40 4.14
N GLY A 28 24.83 -9.97 5.39
CA GLY A 28 25.83 -10.48 6.33
C GLY A 28 25.52 -11.93 6.72
N SER A 29 26.43 -12.81 6.36
CA SER A 29 26.51 -14.20 6.82
C SER A 29 27.27 -14.25 8.14
N SER A 30 26.69 -14.86 9.18
CA SER A 30 27.44 -15.33 10.34
C SER A 30 26.94 -16.70 10.79
N GLY A 31 27.82 -17.69 10.63
CA GLY A 31 27.70 -19.02 11.26
C GLY A 31 28.08 -18.98 12.74
N GLY A 32 27.59 -19.98 13.49
CA GLY A 32 27.69 -20.17 14.95
C GLY A 32 29.10 -20.48 15.51
N PRO A 33 29.30 -21.25 16.62
CA PRO A 33 28.36 -22.15 17.34
C PRO A 33 28.41 -22.06 18.90
N ASN A 34 27.56 -22.87 19.55
CA ASN A 34 27.66 -23.53 20.89
C ASN A 34 28.27 -22.81 22.11
N GLY A 35 27.56 -22.88 23.25
CA GLY A 35 28.21 -22.93 24.57
C GLY A 35 27.32 -22.57 25.77
N SER A 36 26.89 -23.58 26.51
CA SER A 36 26.22 -23.48 27.82
C SER A 36 27.21 -23.16 28.95
N GLY A 37 26.88 -22.27 29.89
CA GLY A 37 27.64 -22.06 31.14
C GLY A 37 26.99 -21.04 32.10
N PRO A 38 27.12 -21.20 33.44
CA PRO A 38 26.19 -20.68 34.46
C PRO A 38 26.53 -19.25 34.98
N PRO A 39 25.64 -18.60 35.77
CA PRO A 39 25.84 -17.24 36.24
C PRO A 39 26.69 -17.17 37.52
N PRO A 40 27.45 -16.09 37.75
CA PRO A 40 28.00 -15.80 39.06
C PRO A 40 27.13 -14.80 39.84
N SER A 41 26.90 -15.18 41.09
CA SER A 41 26.42 -14.39 42.23
C SER A 41 27.56 -13.59 42.90
N GLY A 42 27.22 -12.50 43.60
CA GLY A 42 28.01 -12.00 44.75
C GLY A 42 28.44 -10.54 44.67
N GLY A 43 28.00 -9.73 45.64
CA GLY A 43 28.25 -8.29 45.73
C GLY A 43 29.52 -7.87 46.47
N GLY A 44 29.59 -6.57 46.79
CA GLY A 44 30.61 -5.99 47.68
C GLY A 44 30.92 -4.53 47.36
N ALA A 45 30.54 -3.63 48.26
CA ALA A 45 30.82 -2.19 48.21
C ALA A 45 32.27 -1.86 48.65
N SER A 46 32.80 -0.70 48.24
CA SER A 46 33.42 0.32 49.12
C SER A 46 34.20 1.39 48.32
N ALA A 47 34.41 2.53 48.99
CA ALA A 47 34.66 3.87 48.44
C ALA A 47 36.14 4.31 48.43
N GLY A 48 36.38 5.48 47.81
CA GLY A 48 37.59 6.32 47.92
C GLY A 48 38.37 6.37 46.61
N GLY A 49 38.85 7.50 46.07
CA GLY A 49 38.97 8.87 46.54
C GLY A 49 39.50 9.74 45.39
N ALA A 50 39.51 11.05 45.62
CA ALA A 50 39.67 12.16 44.68
C ALA A 50 40.95 12.20 43.82
N SER A 51 40.87 12.81 42.63
CA SER A 51 41.46 14.13 42.33
C SER A 51 41.53 14.38 40.81
N GLY A 52 41.40 15.65 40.42
CA GLY A 52 42.17 16.17 39.28
C GLY A 52 41.41 16.59 38.03
N SER A 53 41.41 17.91 37.84
CA SER A 53 41.67 18.60 36.56
C SER A 53 40.48 19.08 35.70
N SER A 54 40.22 20.37 35.88
CA SER A 54 39.94 21.42 34.89
C SER A 54 40.16 21.05 33.41
N GLY A 55 39.16 21.35 32.56
CA GLY A 55 39.27 21.28 31.10
C GLY A 55 38.01 21.78 30.39
N ASP A 56 38.00 23.08 30.11
CA ASP A 56 37.43 23.80 28.97
C ASP A 56 36.02 23.50 28.42
N SER A 57 35.22 24.57 28.52
CA SER A 57 34.07 24.89 27.68
C SER A 57 34.40 24.83 26.19
N SER A 58 33.66 24.02 25.44
CA SER A 58 33.40 24.25 24.01
C SER A 58 32.04 23.64 23.66
N GLY A 59 31.12 24.51 23.26
CA GLY A 59 29.69 24.21 23.07
C GLY A 59 29.44 23.12 22.02
N GLY A 60 29.12 21.92 22.48
CA GLY A 60 28.38 20.94 21.69
C GLY A 60 26.90 21.28 21.78
N GLY A 61 26.39 22.03 20.80
CA GLY A 61 24.95 22.21 20.64
C GLY A 61 24.29 20.84 20.58
N LEU A 62 23.43 20.54 21.54
CA LEU A 62 22.57 19.36 21.53
C LEU A 62 21.73 19.44 20.25
N GLN A 63 22.17 18.71 19.23
CA GLN A 63 21.41 18.55 18.01
C GLN A 63 20.12 17.84 18.42
N PRO A 64 18.93 18.45 18.24
CA PRO A 64 17.68 17.83 18.64
C PRO A 64 17.61 16.47 17.95
N ALA A 65 17.37 15.42 18.74
CA ALA A 65 17.21 14.07 18.24
C ALA A 65 16.24 14.12 17.06
N ALA A 66 16.68 13.64 15.89
CA ALA A 66 15.83 13.56 14.72
C ALA A 66 14.54 12.85 15.16
N GLY A 67 13.40 13.52 14.96
CA GLY A 67 12.10 12.92 15.23
C GLY A 67 11.96 11.59 14.47
N PRO A 68 11.04 10.71 14.90
CA PRO A 68 10.81 9.46 14.20
C PRO A 68 10.61 9.72 12.70
N ALA A 69 11.25 8.91 11.87
CA ALA A 69 11.12 9.02 10.43
C ALA A 69 9.63 8.94 10.03
N ALA A 70 9.24 9.72 9.01
CA ALA A 70 7.89 9.65 8.49
C ALA A 70 7.60 8.21 8.00
N PRO A 71 6.42 7.65 8.30
CA PRO A 71 6.07 6.31 7.86
C PRO A 71 6.14 6.19 6.34
N GLN A 72 6.58 5.03 5.86
CA GLN A 72 6.64 4.69 4.45
C GLN A 72 5.52 3.70 4.09
N LEU A 73 5.25 3.53 2.79
CA LEU A 73 4.28 2.54 2.32
C LEU A 73 4.62 1.12 2.83
N ASP A 74 5.91 0.82 2.97
CA ASP A 74 6.38 -0.47 3.49
C ASP A 74 6.01 -0.67 4.96
N ASP A 75 5.94 0.39 5.77
CA ASP A 75 5.45 0.30 7.17
C ASP A 75 3.98 -0.10 7.17
N PHE A 76 3.16 0.51 6.29
CA PHE A 76 1.76 0.12 6.16
C PHE A 76 1.59 -1.29 5.61
N ALA A 77 2.39 -1.71 4.62
CA ALA A 77 2.39 -3.08 4.12
C ALA A 77 2.81 -4.08 5.21
N PHE A 78 3.78 -3.72 6.05
CA PHE A 78 4.18 -4.51 7.21
C PHE A 78 3.04 -4.67 8.21
N GLU A 79 2.32 -3.60 8.55
CA GLU A 79 1.13 -3.68 9.41
C GLU A 79 0.05 -4.60 8.83
N VAL A 80 -0.17 -4.55 7.50
CA VAL A 80 -1.06 -5.49 6.81
C VAL A 80 -0.57 -6.92 6.99
N LYS A 81 0.74 -7.19 6.88
CA LYS A 81 1.32 -8.52 7.16
C LYS A 81 1.10 -8.93 8.62
N GLU A 82 1.37 -8.05 9.59
CA GLU A 82 1.27 -8.37 11.02
C GLU A 82 -0.16 -8.74 11.40
N VAL A 83 -1.13 -7.93 10.98
CA VAL A 83 -2.54 -8.16 11.30
C VAL A 83 -3.10 -9.37 10.55
N SER A 84 -2.77 -9.52 9.27
CA SER A 84 -3.30 -10.62 8.46
C SER A 84 -2.56 -11.94 8.65
N SER A 85 -1.37 -11.90 9.25
CA SER A 85 -0.39 -12.98 9.18
C SER A 85 -0.24 -13.50 7.75
N SER A 86 -0.05 -12.63 6.75
CA SER A 86 0.08 -13.01 5.32
C SER A 86 1.02 -12.10 4.55
N TRP A 87 2.05 -12.70 3.97
CA TRP A 87 3.03 -12.01 3.14
C TRP A 87 2.48 -11.68 1.76
N ASN A 88 1.69 -12.55 1.14
CA ASN A 88 1.11 -12.23 -0.17
C ASN A 88 0.25 -10.95 -0.12
N LYS A 89 -0.48 -10.72 0.98
CA LYS A 89 -1.26 -9.49 1.15
C LYS A 89 -0.37 -8.25 1.24
N ALA A 90 0.72 -8.32 2.01
CA ALA A 90 1.69 -7.23 2.07
C ALA A 90 2.37 -6.99 0.72
N PHE A 91 2.72 -8.05 -0.03
CA PHE A 91 3.26 -7.91 -1.38
C PHE A 91 2.28 -7.24 -2.35
N VAL A 92 0.97 -7.51 -2.26
CA VAL A 92 -0.01 -6.77 -3.07
C VAL A 92 0.03 -5.27 -2.76
N ILE A 93 0.19 -4.89 -1.49
CA ILE A 93 0.29 -3.48 -1.09
C ILE A 93 1.60 -2.87 -1.56
N SER A 94 2.75 -3.46 -1.26
CA SER A 94 4.06 -2.86 -1.56
C SER A 94 4.49 -2.96 -3.02
N LYS A 95 4.00 -3.97 -3.76
CA LYS A 95 4.44 -4.24 -5.15
C LYS A 95 3.39 -3.90 -6.21
N LEU A 96 2.10 -4.02 -5.92
CA LEU A 96 1.04 -3.81 -6.92
C LEU A 96 0.23 -2.53 -6.69
N THR A 97 0.50 -1.82 -5.59
CA THR A 97 -0.26 -0.64 -5.19
C THR A 97 0.67 0.55 -4.98
N THR A 98 0.30 1.69 -5.54
CA THR A 98 0.90 2.99 -5.24
C THR A 98 -0.10 3.78 -4.41
N LEU A 99 0.29 4.21 -3.21
CA LEU A 99 -0.49 5.12 -2.37
C LEU A 99 0.13 6.51 -2.40
N GLU A 100 -0.50 7.45 -3.09
CA GLU A 100 -0.18 8.87 -3.07
C GLU A 100 -1.12 9.57 -2.09
N VAL A 101 -0.83 9.40 -0.81
CA VAL A 101 -1.54 10.07 0.28
C VAL A 101 -0.58 10.97 1.05
N GLY A 102 -1.11 12.02 1.68
CA GLY A 102 -0.28 12.90 2.48
C GLY A 102 0.38 12.20 3.68
N PRO A 103 1.54 12.69 4.16
CA PRO A 103 2.24 12.13 5.31
C PRO A 103 1.38 11.93 6.56
N ALA A 104 0.49 12.89 6.88
CA ALA A 104 -0.40 12.75 8.03
C ALA A 104 -1.44 11.63 7.84
N CYS A 105 -1.97 11.48 6.62
CA CYS A 105 -2.85 10.37 6.26
C CYS A 105 -2.13 9.02 6.41
N LEU A 106 -0.94 8.87 5.84
CA LEU A 106 -0.19 7.61 5.92
C LEU A 106 0.13 7.24 7.37
N ASN A 107 0.55 8.21 8.18
CA ASN A 107 0.80 8.02 9.60
C ASN A 107 -0.47 7.54 10.35
N LYS A 108 -1.64 8.12 10.03
CA LYS A 108 -2.92 7.64 10.58
C LYS A 108 -3.23 6.22 10.13
N MET A 109 -2.98 5.85 8.88
CA MET A 109 -3.24 4.50 8.38
C MET A 109 -2.42 3.44 9.11
N VAL A 110 -1.14 3.72 9.36
CA VAL A 110 -0.22 2.81 10.07
C VAL A 110 -0.60 2.67 11.54
N HIS A 111 -0.99 3.78 12.18
CA HIS A 111 -1.28 3.82 13.61
C HIS A 111 -2.79 3.78 13.94
N ASP A 112 -3.62 3.39 12.98
CA ASP A 112 -5.07 3.25 13.15
C ASP A 112 -5.37 2.10 14.11
N LYS A 113 -5.77 2.43 15.35
CA LYS A 113 -6.10 1.47 16.39
C LYS A 113 -7.31 0.61 16.05
N ASP A 114 -8.26 1.17 15.28
CA ASP A 114 -9.45 0.47 14.84
C ASP A 114 -9.16 -0.42 13.62
N ARG A 115 -7.96 -0.29 13.04
CA ARG A 115 -7.47 -1.08 11.90
C ARG A 115 -8.43 -1.03 10.71
N ASN A 116 -9.13 0.07 10.52
CA ASN A 116 -10.05 0.26 9.40
C ASN A 116 -9.26 0.28 8.09
N ALA A 117 -8.21 1.10 7.99
CA ALA A 117 -7.37 1.16 6.78
C ALA A 117 -6.71 -0.20 6.49
N VAL A 118 -6.13 -0.83 7.52
CA VAL A 118 -5.52 -2.17 7.41
C VAL A 118 -6.56 -3.23 7.02
N GLY A 119 -7.74 -3.20 7.61
CA GLY A 119 -8.87 -4.10 7.29
C GLY A 119 -9.32 -4.00 5.83
N ARG A 120 -9.34 -2.77 5.31
CA ARG A 120 -9.68 -2.50 3.90
C ARG A 120 -8.55 -2.97 2.99
N ALA A 121 -7.29 -2.68 3.31
CA ALA A 121 -6.14 -3.18 2.57
C ALA A 121 -6.09 -4.72 2.50
N MET A 122 -6.41 -5.41 3.60
CA MET A 122 -6.52 -6.89 3.62
C MET A 122 -7.60 -7.42 2.67
N SER A 123 -8.77 -6.79 2.67
CA SER A 123 -9.89 -7.19 1.82
C SER A 123 -9.58 -6.94 0.34
N TYR A 124 -9.01 -5.78 0.04
CA TYR A 124 -8.47 -5.44 -1.28
C TYR A 124 -7.43 -6.46 -1.74
N ALA A 125 -6.44 -6.78 -0.92
CA ALA A 125 -5.37 -7.69 -1.29
C ALA A 125 -5.89 -9.11 -1.58
N ARG A 126 -6.88 -9.58 -0.80
CA ARG A 126 -7.59 -10.83 -1.08
C ARG A 126 -8.29 -10.79 -2.45
N ASN A 127 -8.94 -9.69 -2.78
CA ASN A 127 -9.63 -9.55 -4.08
C ASN A 127 -8.62 -9.55 -5.24
N VAL A 128 -7.47 -8.89 -5.10
CA VAL A 128 -6.39 -8.94 -6.09
C VAL A 128 -5.83 -10.35 -6.24
N ALA A 129 -5.57 -11.07 -5.14
CA ALA A 129 -5.12 -12.45 -5.19
C ALA A 129 -6.15 -13.38 -5.87
N THR A 130 -7.45 -13.16 -5.60
CA THR A 130 -8.55 -13.88 -6.27
C THR A 130 -8.55 -13.59 -7.77
N TYR A 131 -8.39 -12.32 -8.16
CA TYR A 131 -8.29 -11.94 -9.56
C TYR A 131 -7.06 -12.57 -10.25
N ALA A 132 -5.89 -12.59 -9.58
CA ALA A 132 -4.70 -13.25 -10.08
C ALA A 132 -4.89 -14.76 -10.26
N GLN A 133 -5.55 -15.43 -9.31
CA GLN A 133 -5.91 -16.84 -9.39
C GLN A 133 -6.82 -17.10 -10.60
N MET A 134 -7.81 -16.25 -10.85
CA MET A 134 -8.70 -16.39 -12.02
C MET A 134 -7.96 -16.33 -13.35
N LEU A 135 -6.88 -15.55 -13.44
CA LEU A 135 -6.12 -15.36 -14.68
C LEU A 135 -5.01 -16.38 -14.88
N THR A 136 -4.39 -16.83 -13.78
CA THR A 136 -3.14 -17.60 -13.84
C THR A 136 -3.27 -19.00 -13.25
N GLY A 137 -4.35 -19.28 -12.50
CA GLY A 137 -4.50 -20.50 -11.70
C GLY A 137 -3.63 -20.53 -10.44
N ASN A 138 -2.81 -19.50 -10.20
CA ASN A 138 -1.90 -19.46 -9.05
C ASN A 138 -2.65 -19.09 -7.77
N GLU A 139 -2.60 -19.97 -6.77
CA GLU A 139 -3.17 -19.74 -5.44
C GLU A 139 -2.07 -19.30 -4.48
N TRP A 140 -1.73 -18.00 -4.48
CA TRP A 140 -0.64 -17.46 -3.66
C TRP A 140 -0.78 -17.82 -2.17
N GLU A 141 -1.97 -17.70 -1.61
CA GLU A 141 -2.24 -18.03 -0.20
C GLU A 141 -2.03 -19.52 0.09
N ARG A 142 -2.47 -20.41 -0.80
CA ARG A 142 -2.25 -21.84 -0.66
C ARG A 142 -0.76 -22.16 -0.72
N ILE A 143 -0.03 -21.59 -1.68
CA ILE A 143 1.43 -21.80 -1.82
C ILE A 143 2.17 -21.30 -0.58
N GLU A 144 1.81 -20.10 -0.08
CA GLU A 144 2.41 -19.53 1.11
C GLU A 144 2.23 -20.45 2.34
N THR A 145 1.05 -21.05 2.49
CA THR A 145 0.65 -21.84 3.66
C THR A 145 0.85 -23.35 3.53
N GLN A 146 1.41 -23.84 2.41
CA GLN A 146 1.60 -25.27 2.12
C GLN A 146 2.42 -26.03 3.19
N SER A 147 3.33 -25.36 3.88
CA SER A 147 4.05 -25.88 5.05
C SER A 147 4.26 -24.72 6.03
N ASN A 148 3.54 -24.74 7.16
CA ASN A 148 3.59 -23.65 8.15
C ASN A 148 5.00 -23.43 8.72
N ASN A 149 5.83 -24.48 8.76
CA ASN A 149 7.21 -24.39 9.24
C ASN A 149 8.20 -23.84 8.19
N ASP A 150 7.78 -23.74 6.92
CA ASP A 150 8.59 -23.29 5.79
C ASP A 150 8.04 -22.04 5.12
N ARG A 151 7.17 -21.28 5.80
CA ARG A 151 6.47 -20.13 5.20
C ARG A 151 7.42 -19.15 4.52
N LEU A 152 8.54 -18.82 5.15
CA LEU A 152 9.59 -17.98 4.58
C LEU A 152 10.21 -18.61 3.31
N ASN A 153 10.40 -19.92 3.31
CA ASN A 153 10.92 -20.66 2.18
C ASN A 153 9.90 -20.72 1.02
N ASN A 154 8.59 -20.70 1.32
CA ASN A 154 7.53 -20.64 0.31
C ASN A 154 7.47 -19.26 -0.39
N LEU A 155 7.96 -18.19 0.26
CA LEU A 155 7.97 -16.85 -0.34
C LEU A 155 8.79 -16.76 -1.62
N LYS A 156 9.84 -17.59 -1.76
CA LYS A 156 10.65 -17.66 -3.00
C LYS A 156 9.83 -18.07 -4.24
N TYR A 157 8.64 -18.65 -4.05
CA TYR A 157 7.71 -18.95 -5.12
C TYR A 157 6.64 -17.87 -5.25
N VAL A 158 6.10 -17.38 -4.13
CA VAL A 158 5.00 -16.41 -4.12
C VAL A 158 5.45 -15.04 -4.64
N GLU A 159 6.59 -14.53 -4.18
CA GLU A 159 7.05 -13.19 -4.53
C GLU A 159 7.29 -13.03 -6.05
N PRO A 160 8.00 -13.95 -6.74
CA PRO A 160 8.13 -13.86 -8.20
C PRO A 160 6.80 -13.93 -8.95
N MET A 161 5.81 -14.66 -8.43
CA MET A 161 4.48 -14.71 -9.04
C MET A 161 3.74 -13.38 -8.90
N VAL A 162 3.85 -12.71 -7.76
CA VAL A 162 3.30 -11.35 -7.56
C VAL A 162 4.02 -10.36 -8.47
N ASP A 163 5.36 -10.43 -8.55
CA ASP A 163 6.14 -9.55 -9.42
C ASP A 163 5.79 -9.74 -10.90
N ALA A 164 5.63 -10.98 -11.36
CA ALA A 164 5.18 -11.26 -12.73
C ALA A 164 3.76 -10.72 -12.99
N PHE A 165 2.90 -10.72 -11.98
CA PHE A 165 1.52 -10.24 -12.11
C PHE A 165 1.40 -8.72 -12.33
N LYS A 166 2.44 -7.94 -12.02
CA LYS A 166 2.52 -6.49 -12.33
C LYS A 166 2.23 -6.17 -13.79
N ALA A 167 2.58 -7.07 -14.72
CA ALA A 167 2.32 -6.90 -16.15
C ALA A 167 0.81 -6.94 -16.51
N SER A 168 -0.04 -7.35 -15.56
CA SER A 168 -1.48 -7.48 -15.73
C SER A 168 -2.29 -6.60 -14.76
N PHE A 169 -1.68 -6.10 -13.68
CA PHE A 169 -2.40 -5.35 -12.68
C PHE A 169 -1.54 -4.30 -11.98
N SER A 170 -2.12 -3.12 -11.77
CA SER A 170 -1.65 -2.13 -10.80
C SER A 170 -2.82 -1.29 -10.28
N MET A 171 -2.69 -0.79 -9.06
CA MET A 171 -3.63 0.17 -8.48
C MET A 171 -2.86 1.39 -7.98
N THR A 172 -3.25 2.58 -8.43
CA THR A 172 -2.75 3.86 -7.92
C THR A 172 -3.89 4.56 -7.20
N ILE A 173 -3.68 4.99 -5.96
CA ILE A 173 -4.67 5.71 -5.16
C ILE A 173 -4.09 7.05 -4.76
N ASN A 174 -4.75 8.11 -5.19
CA ASN A 174 -4.36 9.48 -4.93
C ASN A 174 -5.44 10.11 -4.05
N VAL A 175 -5.10 10.50 -2.83
CA VAL A 175 -6.02 11.21 -1.93
C VAL A 175 -5.51 12.62 -1.73
N GLU A 176 -6.30 13.60 -2.18
CA GLU A 176 -5.93 15.01 -2.12
C GLU A 176 -5.75 15.50 -0.68
N GLY A 177 -4.64 16.19 -0.42
CA GLY A 177 -4.34 16.84 0.86
C GLY A 177 -3.36 16.05 1.74
N ASP A 178 -2.87 16.71 2.79
CA ASP A 178 -1.92 16.11 3.73
C ASP A 178 -2.56 15.01 4.60
N ASP A 179 -3.86 15.15 4.87
CA ASP A 179 -4.62 14.31 5.78
C ASP A 179 -5.82 13.65 5.09
N CYS A 180 -6.23 12.49 5.61
CA CYS A 180 -7.37 11.71 5.16
C CYS A 180 -8.16 11.15 6.35
N ASP A 181 -9.45 10.91 6.14
CA ASP A 181 -10.26 10.13 7.07
C ASP A 181 -9.96 8.64 6.89
N VAL A 182 -9.59 7.95 7.97
CA VAL A 182 -9.35 6.50 8.00
C VAL A 182 -10.45 5.75 8.75
N SER A 183 -11.55 6.40 9.09
CA SER A 183 -12.70 5.75 9.71
C SER A 183 -13.28 4.65 8.81
N ASN A 184 -14.01 3.69 9.41
CA ASN A 184 -14.58 2.53 8.71
C ASN A 184 -15.40 2.88 7.44
N ASN A 185 -15.98 4.07 7.39
CA ASN A 185 -16.85 4.54 6.32
C ASN A 185 -16.25 5.67 5.47
N SER A 186 -14.96 5.96 5.62
CA SER A 186 -14.32 7.00 4.84
C SER A 186 -14.44 6.70 3.34
N PHE A 187 -14.69 7.76 2.58
CA PHE A 187 -15.07 7.63 1.17
C PHE A 187 -13.97 6.99 0.32
N TRP A 188 -12.71 7.34 0.57
CA TRP A 188 -11.60 6.76 -0.19
C TRP A 188 -11.38 5.27 0.08
N LEU A 189 -11.55 4.82 1.34
CA LEU A 189 -11.50 3.40 1.69
C LEU A 189 -12.66 2.62 1.06
N ARG A 190 -13.85 3.23 0.96
CA ARG A 190 -15.00 2.65 0.26
C ARG A 190 -14.74 2.48 -1.24
N TYR A 191 -14.20 3.49 -1.91
CA TYR A 191 -13.81 3.37 -3.33
C TYR A 191 -12.83 2.23 -3.54
N TRP A 192 -11.78 2.17 -2.71
CA TRP A 192 -10.73 1.17 -2.82
C TRP A 192 -11.28 -0.25 -2.80
N ILE A 193 -12.17 -0.55 -1.84
CA ILE A 193 -12.82 -1.86 -1.77
C ILE A 193 -13.75 -2.10 -2.95
N TYR A 194 -14.66 -1.18 -3.24
CA TYR A 194 -15.64 -1.39 -4.31
C TYR A 194 -15.01 -1.57 -5.68
N ILE A 195 -13.89 -0.89 -5.96
CA ILE A 195 -13.12 -1.11 -7.19
C ILE A 195 -12.59 -2.53 -7.26
N SER A 196 -12.01 -3.03 -6.16
CA SER A 196 -11.45 -4.39 -6.11
C SER A 196 -12.51 -5.49 -6.12
N ASP A 197 -13.67 -5.26 -5.51
CA ASP A 197 -14.82 -6.15 -5.60
C ASP A 197 -15.33 -6.20 -7.05
N ALA A 198 -15.47 -5.04 -7.70
CA ALA A 198 -15.88 -4.95 -9.09
C ALA A 198 -14.93 -5.68 -10.03
N LEU A 199 -13.62 -5.64 -9.76
CA LEU A 199 -12.60 -6.36 -10.52
C LEU A 199 -12.82 -7.89 -10.49
N VAL A 200 -13.09 -8.45 -9.32
CA VAL A 200 -13.35 -9.91 -9.17
C VAL A 200 -14.70 -10.29 -9.77
N LYS A 201 -15.72 -9.46 -9.53
CA LYS A 201 -17.08 -9.68 -10.01
C LYS A 201 -17.16 -9.62 -11.54
N TYR A 202 -16.47 -8.66 -12.14
CA TYR A 202 -16.49 -8.34 -13.56
C TYR A 202 -15.07 -8.20 -14.12
N PRO A 203 -14.30 -9.30 -14.18
CA PRO A 203 -12.91 -9.25 -14.67
C PRO A 203 -12.87 -8.77 -16.13
N PRO A 204 -11.95 -7.85 -16.50
CA PRO A 204 -11.79 -7.40 -17.88
C PRO A 204 -11.44 -8.56 -18.82
N ARG A 205 -11.99 -8.55 -20.05
CA ARG A 205 -11.74 -9.61 -21.06
C ARG A 205 -10.27 -9.84 -21.36
N GLY A 206 -9.48 -8.77 -21.40
CA GLY A 206 -8.05 -8.84 -21.69
C GLY A 206 -7.20 -9.35 -20.53
N GLY A 207 -7.79 -9.63 -19.37
CA GLY A 207 -7.07 -10.04 -18.17
C GLY A 207 -6.15 -8.97 -17.58
N LYS A 208 -6.25 -7.73 -18.04
CA LYS A 208 -5.44 -6.60 -17.55
C LYS A 208 -6.32 -5.53 -16.93
N ALA A 209 -5.86 -4.97 -15.82
CA ALA A 209 -6.50 -3.87 -15.13
C ALA A 209 -5.45 -2.95 -14.48
N PHE A 210 -5.19 -1.81 -15.10
CA PHE A 210 -4.36 -0.74 -14.56
C PHE A 210 -5.29 0.37 -14.08
N ILE A 211 -5.40 0.54 -12.78
CA ILE A 211 -6.46 1.34 -12.17
C ILE A 211 -5.84 2.54 -11.46
N THR A 212 -6.40 3.72 -11.69
CA THR A 212 -6.11 4.93 -10.93
C THR A 212 -7.38 5.42 -10.23
N LEU A 213 -7.30 5.69 -8.94
CA LEU A 213 -8.35 6.31 -8.14
C LEU A 213 -7.88 7.67 -7.67
N ASN A 214 -8.54 8.74 -8.10
CA ASN A 214 -8.31 10.10 -7.62
C ASN A 214 -9.45 10.51 -6.68
N VAL A 215 -9.13 10.85 -5.44
CA VAL A 215 -10.08 11.32 -4.44
C VAL A 215 -9.82 12.78 -4.15
N SER A 216 -10.77 13.63 -4.55
CA SER A 216 -10.58 15.09 -4.56
C SER A 216 -11.65 15.82 -3.75
N SER A 217 -11.23 16.89 -3.08
CA SER A 217 -12.13 17.83 -2.40
C SER A 217 -13.00 18.61 -3.39
N SER A 218 -12.56 18.74 -4.65
CA SER A 218 -13.24 19.46 -5.74
C SER A 218 -14.24 18.59 -6.49
N ALA A 219 -14.10 17.27 -6.44
CA ALA A 219 -15.04 16.35 -7.08
C ALA A 219 -16.41 16.42 -6.39
N ARG A 220 -17.47 16.26 -7.19
CA ARG A 220 -18.86 16.30 -6.72
C ARG A 220 -19.65 15.02 -7.01
N ASP A 221 -19.09 14.16 -7.86
CA ASP A 221 -19.68 12.91 -8.26
C ASP A 221 -18.56 11.91 -8.57
N ILE A 222 -18.90 10.63 -8.64
CA ILE A 222 -18.00 9.57 -9.11
C ILE A 222 -18.02 9.57 -10.64
N THR A 223 -16.87 9.84 -11.24
CA THR A 223 -16.67 9.68 -12.68
C THR A 223 -15.70 8.54 -12.94
N SER A 224 -15.87 7.89 -14.09
CA SER A 224 -14.95 6.86 -14.54
C SER A 224 -14.72 6.93 -16.04
N THR A 225 -13.49 6.68 -16.44
CA THR A 225 -13.12 6.44 -17.84
C THR A 225 -12.47 5.08 -17.96
N VAL A 226 -12.67 4.45 -19.11
CA VAL A 226 -12.01 3.22 -19.50
C VAL A 226 -11.44 3.47 -20.88
N ASP A 227 -10.19 3.08 -21.09
CA ASP A 227 -9.56 3.21 -22.40
C ASP A 227 -10.20 2.29 -23.44
N ALA A 228 -9.86 2.48 -24.71
CA ALA A 228 -10.43 1.71 -25.81
C ALA A 228 -10.13 0.21 -25.71
N THR A 229 -9.03 -0.18 -25.07
CA THR A 229 -8.64 -1.60 -24.90
C THR A 229 -9.35 -2.27 -23.72
N GLY A 230 -10.00 -1.50 -22.84
CA GLY A 230 -10.65 -2.04 -21.65
C GLY A 230 -9.67 -2.47 -20.56
N THR A 231 -8.47 -1.91 -20.52
CA THR A 231 -7.40 -2.29 -19.60
C THR A 231 -7.01 -1.20 -18.63
N VAL A 232 -7.19 0.08 -18.98
CA VAL A 232 -6.87 1.22 -18.13
C VAL A 232 -8.15 1.86 -17.62
N PHE A 233 -8.25 1.99 -16.31
CA PHE A 233 -9.41 2.54 -15.61
C PHE A 233 -8.98 3.76 -14.80
N VAL A 234 -9.68 4.88 -14.96
CA VAL A 234 -9.47 6.06 -14.11
C VAL A 234 -10.78 6.38 -13.44
N PHE A 235 -10.77 6.41 -12.11
CA PHE A 235 -11.86 6.83 -11.26
C PHE A 235 -11.52 8.18 -10.63
N THR A 236 -12.49 9.08 -10.59
CA THR A 236 -12.41 10.29 -9.78
C THR A 236 -13.63 10.34 -8.89
N GLY A 237 -13.44 10.51 -7.58
CA GLY A 237 -14.51 10.55 -6.60
C GLY A 237 -14.36 11.70 -5.59
N PRO A 238 -15.47 12.18 -5.01
CA PRO A 238 -15.43 13.16 -3.92
C PRO A 238 -14.75 12.59 -2.67
N LYS A 239 -13.97 13.46 -2.02
CA LYS A 239 -13.28 13.19 -0.75
C LYS A 239 -14.20 13.26 0.47
N ASP A 240 -15.08 14.26 0.51
CA ASP A 240 -15.76 14.67 1.75
C ASP A 240 -17.28 14.71 1.63
N ILE A 241 -17.84 14.49 0.43
CA ILE A 241 -19.29 14.50 0.22
C ILE A 241 -19.76 13.17 -0.36
N GLU A 242 -20.92 12.70 0.07
CA GLU A 242 -21.52 11.51 -0.51
C GLU A 242 -22.10 11.84 -1.90
N PRO A 243 -21.68 11.13 -2.97
CA PRO A 243 -22.26 11.20 -4.29
C PRO A 243 -23.79 11.03 -4.26
N PRO A 244 -24.52 11.79 -5.09
CA PRO A 244 -25.96 11.63 -5.22
C PRO A 244 -26.32 10.27 -5.85
N PRO A 245 -27.53 9.73 -5.58
CA PRO A 245 -28.03 8.52 -6.26
C PRO A 245 -27.88 8.58 -7.79
N PRO A 246 -27.75 7.44 -8.50
CA PRO A 246 -27.81 6.06 -8.00
C PRO A 246 -26.59 5.62 -7.19
N SER A 247 -26.74 4.46 -6.53
CA SER A 247 -25.82 3.93 -5.52
C SER A 247 -24.35 3.85 -5.99
N TRP A 248 -23.42 4.08 -5.06
CA TRP A 248 -21.98 3.97 -5.27
C TRP A 248 -21.54 2.72 -6.03
N PRO A 249 -22.02 1.50 -5.67
CA PRO A 249 -21.62 0.28 -6.37
C PRO A 249 -21.88 0.37 -7.87
N ASP A 250 -23.02 0.90 -8.32
CA ASP A 250 -23.32 0.95 -9.74
C ASP A 250 -22.38 1.84 -10.54
N ARG A 251 -21.97 2.98 -9.97
CA ARG A 251 -21.05 3.92 -10.62
C ARG A 251 -19.64 3.33 -10.78
N ILE A 252 -19.23 2.52 -9.80
CA ILE A 252 -17.92 1.86 -9.80
C ILE A 252 -17.92 0.58 -10.63
N GLU A 253 -18.99 -0.23 -10.55
CA GLU A 253 -19.09 -1.50 -11.28
C GLU A 253 -19.33 -1.32 -12.78
N LYS A 254 -20.08 -0.29 -13.19
CA LYS A 254 -20.45 -0.05 -14.60
C LYS A 254 -19.25 -0.05 -15.58
N PRO A 255 -18.11 0.61 -15.33
CA PRO A 255 -16.96 0.52 -16.22
C PRO A 255 -16.43 -0.92 -16.37
N PHE A 256 -16.37 -1.70 -15.29
CA PHE A 256 -15.94 -3.10 -15.34
C PHE A 256 -16.93 -3.97 -16.10
N ARG A 257 -18.24 -3.86 -15.83
CA ARG A 257 -19.30 -4.59 -16.56
C ARG A 257 -19.19 -4.43 -18.07
N ARG A 258 -18.89 -3.20 -18.52
CA ARG A 258 -18.79 -2.87 -19.95
C ARG A 258 -17.70 -3.67 -20.68
N VAL A 259 -16.60 -3.96 -19.99
CA VAL A 259 -15.41 -4.60 -20.59
C VAL A 259 -15.19 -6.02 -20.08
N SER A 260 -16.15 -6.56 -19.32
CA SER A 260 -16.01 -7.85 -18.66
C SER A 260 -16.19 -9.03 -19.60
N SER A 261 -15.50 -10.12 -19.30
CA SER A 261 -15.72 -11.44 -19.91
C SER A 261 -17.00 -12.12 -19.44
N LYS A 262 -17.54 -11.70 -18.29
CA LYS A 262 -18.84 -12.17 -17.78
C LYS A 262 -19.92 -11.24 -18.32
N GLY A 263 -20.69 -11.75 -19.28
CA GLY A 263 -21.81 -11.03 -19.93
C GLY A 263 -22.92 -10.66 -18.96
#